data_AF-A0A918NH26-F1
#
_entry.id   AF-A0A918NH26-F1
#
_cell.length_a   1.000
_cell.length_b   1.000
_cell.length_c   1.000
_cell.angle_alpha   90.00
_cell.angle_beta   90.00
_cell.angle_gamma   90.00
#
_symmetry.space_group_name_H-M   'P 1'
#
loop_
_entity.id
_entity.type
_entity.pdbx_description
1 polymer ?
#
loop_
_entity_poly.entity_id
_entity_poly.type
_entity_poly.pdbx_seq_one_letter_code
_entity_poly.pdbx_strand_id
1 'polypeptide(L)'
;MKIFRPILTLGLCASFMACAPANIPSDAAREWGFLTSHVWTWGEKLDQGCVSWMAKEAWASVQIFVETEGPCPRTDSFSPLNGKGLSYDSSRDHLTFQGYWPWSTSVFTDLIVFDDKGMWVETLPCPYTLSSAQIGTMKIAAKQALKTAKTAGEEKMLTRINERLAVMDGAALSSSQGGCTDVPADRAASQSSRDLKLWVTD
;
A
#
# COMPACT_ATOMS: atom_id res chain seq x y z
N MET A 1 61.41 -36.37 3.13
CA MET A 1 61.41 -35.04 2.48
C MET A 1 60.35 -35.04 1.38
N LYS A 2 59.23 -34.33 1.62
CA LYS A 2 58.27 -33.68 0.71
C LYS A 2 56.89 -33.65 1.38
N ILE A 3 56.55 -32.43 1.82
CA ILE A 3 55.30 -31.98 2.39
C ILE A 3 54.30 -31.83 1.24
N PHE A 4 53.04 -32.26 1.40
CA PHE A 4 51.91 -31.66 0.69
C PHE A 4 50.63 -31.77 1.53
N ARG A 5 50.25 -30.65 2.16
CA ARG A 5 48.84 -30.26 2.39
C ARG A 5 48.38 -29.54 1.11
N PRO A 6 47.11 -29.71 0.71
CA PRO A 6 46.25 -28.51 0.65
C PRO A 6 44.83 -28.81 1.18
N ILE A 7 44.35 -28.02 2.14
CA ILE A 7 43.49 -26.82 1.96
C ILE A 7 42.00 -27.20 1.86
N LEU A 8 41.33 -27.00 3.00
CA LEU A 8 39.91 -26.71 3.15
C LEU A 8 39.44 -25.82 2.00
N THR A 9 38.50 -26.29 1.18
CA THR A 9 37.68 -25.40 0.38
C THR A 9 36.28 -25.45 0.97
N LEU A 10 36.04 -24.61 1.99
CA LEU A 10 34.67 -24.21 2.35
C LEU A 10 34.15 -23.45 1.13
N GLY A 11 33.43 -24.14 0.25
CA GLY A 11 32.74 -23.52 -0.87
C GLY A 11 31.77 -22.50 -0.31
N LEU A 12 31.96 -21.24 -0.69
CA LEU A 12 31.04 -20.15 -0.45
C LEU A 12 29.63 -20.61 -0.83
N CYS A 13 28.77 -20.85 0.16
CA CYS A 13 27.34 -20.58 0.02
C CYS A 13 27.20 -19.05 -0.02
N ALA A 14 27.67 -18.42 -1.10
CA ALA A 14 27.19 -17.11 -1.50
C ALA A 14 25.79 -17.36 -2.04
N SER A 15 24.83 -17.47 -1.11
CA SER A 15 23.43 -17.33 -1.42
C SER A 15 23.29 -16.10 -2.30
N PHE A 16 22.63 -16.27 -3.45
CA PHE A 16 22.12 -15.19 -4.27
C PHE A 16 21.11 -14.38 -3.43
N MET A 17 21.58 -13.62 -2.44
CA MET A 17 20.87 -12.47 -1.92
C MET A 17 20.95 -11.45 -3.05
N ALA A 18 20.03 -11.55 -4.01
CA ALA A 18 19.76 -10.41 -4.87
C ALA A 18 19.50 -9.23 -3.93
N CYS A 19 20.37 -8.22 -3.98
CA CYS A 19 20.17 -7.01 -3.22
C CYS A 19 18.76 -6.48 -3.54
N ALA A 20 18.01 -6.12 -2.51
CA ALA A 20 16.74 -5.45 -2.70
C ALA A 20 16.98 -4.15 -3.52
N PRO A 21 16.08 -3.80 -4.45
CA PRO A 21 16.14 -2.53 -5.18
C PRO A 21 16.17 -1.32 -4.22
N ALA A 22 16.64 -0.16 -4.68
CA ALA A 22 16.97 0.98 -3.81
C ALA A 22 15.85 1.48 -2.86
N ASN A 23 14.58 1.30 -3.25
CA ASN A 23 13.41 1.71 -2.45
C ASN A 23 12.76 0.56 -1.65
N ILE A 24 13.37 -0.61 -1.65
CA ILE A 24 12.89 -1.82 -0.96
C ILE A 24 13.89 -2.15 0.14
N PRO A 25 13.44 -2.36 1.39
CA PRO A 25 14.35 -2.68 2.47
C PRO A 25 14.98 -4.07 2.27
N SER A 26 16.20 -4.24 2.77
CA SER A 26 16.99 -5.47 2.56
C SER A 26 16.37 -6.73 3.18
N ASP A 27 15.44 -6.57 4.13
CA ASP A 27 14.73 -7.65 4.80
C ASP A 27 13.34 -7.95 4.20
N ALA A 28 13.01 -7.33 3.06
CA ALA A 28 11.78 -7.62 2.33
C ALA A 28 11.75 -9.07 1.82
N ALA A 29 10.59 -9.71 1.96
CA ALA A 29 10.35 -11.01 1.34
C ALA A 29 10.16 -10.83 -0.16
N ARG A 30 10.73 -11.75 -0.96
CA ARG A 30 10.61 -11.76 -2.41
C ARG A 30 9.80 -12.96 -2.85
N GLU A 31 8.70 -12.71 -3.54
CA GLU A 31 7.79 -13.73 -4.07
C GLU A 31 7.72 -13.66 -5.60
N TRP A 32 7.50 -14.82 -6.23
CA TRP A 32 7.32 -14.91 -7.68
C TRP A 32 5.86 -14.62 -8.04
N GLY A 33 5.62 -13.50 -8.73
CA GLY A 33 4.30 -13.21 -9.28
C GLY A 33 3.99 -14.03 -10.54
N PHE A 34 2.69 -14.23 -10.80
CA PHE A 34 2.24 -14.71 -12.12
C PHE A 34 2.75 -13.75 -13.21
N LEU A 35 3.35 -14.29 -14.28
CA LEU A 35 3.92 -13.56 -15.43
C LEU A 35 5.28 -12.86 -15.20
N THR A 36 6.23 -13.50 -14.50
CA THR A 36 7.67 -13.12 -14.42
C THR A 36 8.02 -11.84 -13.63
N SER A 37 7.05 -11.19 -12.99
CA SER A 37 7.31 -10.04 -12.12
C SER A 37 7.68 -10.48 -10.69
N HIS A 38 8.72 -9.90 -10.09
CA HIS A 38 8.99 -10.05 -8.66
C HIS A 38 8.06 -9.17 -7.85
N VAL A 39 7.49 -9.72 -6.78
CA VAL A 39 6.74 -8.96 -5.77
C VAL A 39 7.57 -8.93 -4.50
N TRP A 40 7.72 -7.75 -3.92
CA TRP A 40 8.41 -7.55 -2.66
C TRP A 40 7.40 -7.16 -1.59
N THR A 41 7.40 -7.87 -0.47
CA THR A 41 6.50 -7.59 0.65
C THR A 41 7.28 -7.43 1.94
N TRP A 42 6.88 -6.47 2.76
CA TRP A 42 7.44 -6.28 4.09
C TRP A 42 6.42 -5.59 4.98
N GLY A 43 6.71 -5.50 6.27
CA GLY A 43 5.80 -4.86 7.21
C GLY A 43 6.37 -4.80 8.60
N GLU A 44 5.87 -3.84 9.37
CA GLU A 44 6.33 -3.52 10.71
C GLU A 44 5.15 -3.37 11.66
N LYS A 45 5.34 -3.85 12.88
CA LYS A 45 4.36 -3.66 13.95
C LYS A 45 4.48 -2.23 14.49
N LEU A 46 3.33 -1.59 14.70
CA LEU A 46 3.22 -0.29 15.33
C LEU A 46 2.67 -0.45 16.77
N ASP A 47 2.66 0.63 17.55
CA ASP A 47 2.09 0.65 18.89
C ASP A 47 0.57 0.47 18.78
N GLN A 48 -0.01 1.05 17.72
CA GLN A 48 -1.41 0.92 17.34
C GLN A 48 -1.50 0.36 15.92
N GLY A 49 -1.60 -0.96 15.83
CA GLY A 49 -1.78 -1.69 14.58
C GLY A 49 -0.47 -2.00 13.87
N CYS A 50 -0.43 -1.85 12.55
CA CYS A 50 0.75 -2.19 11.76
C CYS A 50 0.80 -1.52 10.38
N VAL A 51 1.98 -1.49 9.77
CA VAL A 51 2.18 -1.07 8.37
C VAL A 51 2.63 -2.26 7.54
N SER A 52 2.00 -2.44 6.39
CA SER A 52 2.29 -3.49 5.42
C SER A 52 2.56 -2.88 4.06
N TRP A 53 3.52 -3.44 3.34
CA TRP A 53 4.03 -2.93 2.09
C TRP A 53 4.03 -4.02 1.04
N MET A 54 3.77 -3.59 -0.19
CA MET A 54 4.00 -4.37 -1.38
C MET A 54 4.61 -3.47 -2.45
N ALA A 55 5.67 -3.91 -3.11
CA ALA A 55 6.22 -3.28 -4.29
C ALA A 55 6.27 -4.28 -5.44
N LYS A 56 5.79 -3.86 -6.61
CA LYS A 56 5.78 -4.64 -7.84
C LYS A 56 6.09 -3.71 -9.01
N GLU A 57 7.13 -4.06 -9.77
CA GLU A 57 7.55 -3.27 -10.94
C GLU A 57 7.70 -1.78 -10.57
N ALA A 58 7.09 -0.88 -11.35
CA ALA A 58 7.17 0.55 -11.14
C ALA A 58 6.46 1.06 -9.87
N TRP A 59 5.58 0.30 -9.22
CA TRP A 59 4.70 0.86 -8.21
C TRP A 59 4.78 0.11 -6.88
N ALA A 60 4.43 0.82 -5.81
CA ALA A 60 4.21 0.26 -4.49
C ALA A 60 2.86 0.66 -3.92
N SER A 61 2.38 -0.17 -3.02
CA SER A 61 1.24 0.09 -2.16
C SER A 61 1.63 -0.10 -0.70
N VAL A 62 1.03 0.69 0.16
CA VAL A 62 1.16 0.58 1.61
C VAL A 62 -0.21 0.54 2.24
N GLN A 63 -0.36 -0.33 3.23
CA GLN A 63 -1.54 -0.47 4.06
C GLN A 63 -1.16 -0.13 5.49
N ILE A 64 -1.89 0.79 6.11
CA ILE A 64 -1.73 1.16 7.52
C ILE A 64 -2.99 0.71 8.23
N PHE A 65 -2.84 -0.31 9.06
CA PHE A 65 -3.91 -0.85 9.88
C PHE A 65 -3.86 -0.23 11.27
N VAL A 66 -5.00 0.21 11.76
CA VAL A 66 -5.17 0.73 13.13
C VAL A 66 -5.76 -0.32 14.07
N GLU A 67 -6.46 -1.31 13.51
CA GLU A 67 -7.01 -2.48 14.20
C GLU A 67 -6.73 -3.71 13.32
N THR A 68 -5.98 -4.70 13.84
CA THR A 68 -5.72 -5.97 13.16
C THR A 68 -6.05 -7.14 14.07
N GLU A 69 -6.82 -8.10 13.57
CA GLU A 69 -6.98 -9.39 14.23
C GLU A 69 -5.80 -10.30 13.84
N GLY A 70 -4.73 -10.30 14.63
CA GLY A 70 -3.58 -11.19 14.44
C GLY A 70 -2.25 -10.50 14.09
N PRO A 71 -1.25 -11.26 13.62
CA PRO A 71 0.07 -10.72 13.27
C PRO A 71 -0.03 -9.76 12.08
N CYS A 72 0.90 -8.81 11.99
CA CYS A 72 0.90 -7.85 10.88
C CYS A 72 0.99 -8.61 9.54
N PRO A 73 -0.01 -8.47 8.67
CA PRO A 73 -0.04 -9.22 7.44
C PRO A 73 1.08 -8.73 6.51
N ARG A 74 1.82 -9.68 5.93
CA ARG A 74 2.63 -9.45 4.73
C ARG A 74 1.81 -10.02 3.59
N THR A 75 1.20 -9.16 2.78
CA THR A 75 0.32 -9.64 1.70
C THR A 75 0.85 -9.21 0.34
N ASP A 76 0.82 -10.16 -0.58
CA ASP A 76 0.92 -9.99 -2.02
C ASP A 76 -0.46 -9.66 -2.65
N SER A 77 -1.52 -9.68 -1.85
CA SER A 77 -2.89 -9.51 -2.30
C SER A 77 -3.37 -8.07 -2.11
N PHE A 78 -4.05 -7.56 -3.13
CA PHE A 78 -4.82 -6.31 -3.06
C PHE A 78 -6.11 -6.45 -2.24
N SER A 79 -6.42 -7.66 -1.76
CA SER A 79 -7.67 -7.92 -1.06
C SER A 79 -7.65 -7.28 0.32
N PRO A 80 -8.79 -6.71 0.78
CA PRO A 80 -8.90 -6.18 2.12
C PRO A 80 -8.63 -7.31 3.11
N LEU A 81 -7.52 -7.21 3.82
CA LEU A 81 -7.21 -8.09 4.93
C LEU A 81 -8.11 -7.73 6.13
N ASN A 82 -8.29 -8.67 7.05
CA ASN A 82 -9.11 -8.47 8.24
C ASN A 82 -8.53 -7.32 9.10
N GLY A 83 -9.15 -6.14 9.03
CA GLY A 83 -8.74 -5.00 9.84
C GLY A 83 -9.32 -3.67 9.37
N LYS A 84 -9.17 -2.65 10.21
CA LYS A 84 -9.53 -1.27 9.87
C LYS A 84 -8.28 -0.45 9.58
N GLY A 85 -8.39 0.46 8.61
CA GLY A 85 -7.33 1.40 8.32
C GLY A 85 -7.42 1.99 6.92
N LEU A 86 -6.26 2.22 6.32
CA LEU A 86 -6.14 2.80 5.00
C LEU A 86 -5.17 2.02 4.13
N SER A 87 -5.34 2.19 2.83
CA SER A 87 -4.39 1.76 1.81
C SER A 87 -4.06 2.95 0.91
N TYR A 88 -2.83 2.98 0.42
CA TYR A 88 -2.34 3.99 -0.50
C TYR A 88 -1.54 3.31 -1.61
N ASP A 89 -1.83 3.67 -2.86
CA ASP A 89 -1.15 3.17 -4.04
C ASP A 89 -0.44 4.34 -4.76
N SER A 90 0.87 4.18 -4.95
CA SER A 90 1.74 5.17 -5.61
C SER A 90 1.32 5.54 -7.04
N SER A 91 0.64 4.65 -7.76
CA SER A 91 0.19 4.87 -9.13
C SER A 91 -1.05 5.75 -9.21
N ARG A 92 -1.89 5.74 -8.17
CA ARG A 92 -3.17 6.45 -8.10
C ARG A 92 -3.13 7.71 -7.23
N ASP A 93 -2.19 7.81 -6.30
CA ASP A 93 -2.07 8.92 -5.33
C ASP A 93 -3.41 9.23 -4.63
N HIS A 94 -4.00 8.19 -4.04
CA HIS A 94 -5.20 8.31 -3.22
C HIS A 94 -5.16 7.36 -2.02
N LEU A 95 -5.87 7.74 -0.96
CA LEU A 95 -6.16 6.89 0.18
C LEU A 95 -7.47 6.16 -0.08
N THR A 96 -7.48 4.85 0.13
CA THR A 96 -8.71 4.04 0.20
C THR A 96 -8.89 3.52 1.62
N PHE A 97 -10.07 3.77 2.21
CA PHE A 97 -10.37 3.39 3.59
C PHE A 97 -10.99 2.01 3.65
N GLN A 98 -10.45 1.15 4.51
CA GLN A 98 -10.80 -0.27 4.57
C GLN A 98 -11.34 -0.67 5.95
N GLY A 99 -12.27 -1.62 5.97
CA GLY A 99 -12.79 -2.25 7.19
C GLY A 99 -13.77 -1.41 8.02
N TYR A 100 -14.12 -0.19 7.59
CA TYR A 100 -15.05 0.67 8.31
C TYR A 100 -16.52 0.37 8.01
N TRP A 101 -16.81 -0.16 6.82
CA TRP A 101 -18.15 -0.43 6.32
C TRP A 101 -18.14 -1.68 5.42
N PRO A 102 -19.28 -2.36 5.24
CA PRO A 102 -19.39 -3.40 4.22
C PRO A 102 -19.24 -2.75 2.84
N TRP A 103 -18.15 -3.09 2.13
CA TRP A 103 -17.92 -2.65 0.76
C TRP A 103 -17.90 -3.85 -0.19
N SER A 104 -18.53 -3.71 -1.35
CA SER A 104 -18.52 -4.71 -2.41
C SER A 104 -18.60 -4.05 -3.78
N THR A 105 -18.31 -4.82 -4.83
CA THR A 105 -18.49 -4.38 -6.22
C THR A 105 -19.96 -4.05 -6.53
N SER A 106 -20.92 -4.70 -5.87
CA SER A 106 -22.34 -4.37 -5.99
C SER A 106 -22.64 -2.98 -5.45
N VAL A 107 -22.13 -2.65 -4.25
CA VAL A 107 -22.29 -1.31 -3.67
C VAL A 107 -21.72 -0.24 -4.59
N PHE A 108 -20.54 -0.48 -5.18
CA PHE A 108 -19.98 0.46 -6.15
C PHE A 108 -20.84 0.59 -7.40
N THR A 109 -21.36 -0.52 -7.94
CA THR A 109 -22.20 -0.51 -9.14
C THR A 109 -23.49 0.30 -8.92
N ASP A 110 -24.09 0.20 -7.73
CA ASP A 110 -25.30 0.96 -7.36
C ASP A 110 -25.05 2.48 -7.27
N LEU A 111 -23.78 2.91 -7.21
CA LEU A 111 -23.38 4.32 -7.16
C LEU A 111 -23.02 4.88 -8.54
N ILE A 112 -23.04 4.05 -9.60
CA ILE A 112 -22.78 4.51 -10.98
C ILE A 112 -24.07 5.06 -11.59
N VAL A 113 -24.00 6.28 -12.10
CA VAL A 113 -25.08 6.91 -12.86
C VAL A 113 -24.85 6.68 -14.34
N PHE A 114 -25.84 6.09 -15.00
CA PHE A 114 -25.86 5.89 -16.45
C PHE A 114 -26.85 6.85 -17.12
N ASP A 115 -26.53 7.32 -18.32
CA ASP A 115 -27.47 8.07 -19.15
C ASP A 115 -28.54 7.15 -19.79
N ASP A 116 -29.44 7.74 -20.57
CA ASP A 116 -30.50 7.05 -21.30
C ASP A 116 -29.99 6.07 -22.37
N LYS A 117 -28.70 6.12 -22.71
CA LYS A 117 -28.01 5.22 -23.65
C LYS A 117 -27.18 4.16 -22.94
N GLY A 118 -27.19 4.13 -21.60
CA GLY A 118 -26.40 3.20 -20.80
C GLY A 118 -24.91 3.56 -20.71
N MET A 119 -24.54 4.80 -21.00
CA MET A 119 -23.17 5.29 -20.84
C MET A 119 -22.95 5.77 -19.41
N TRP A 120 -21.79 5.44 -18.83
CA TRP A 120 -21.39 5.94 -17.51
C TRP A 120 -21.20 7.47 -17.58
N VAL A 121 -22.01 8.20 -16.81
CA VAL A 121 -21.96 9.66 -16.68
C VAL A 121 -21.10 10.09 -15.50
N GLU A 122 -21.43 9.59 -14.30
CA GLU A 122 -20.74 9.94 -13.07
C GLU A 122 -20.82 8.81 -12.03
N THR A 123 -20.06 8.98 -10.95
CA THR A 123 -20.15 8.13 -9.76
C THR A 123 -20.61 9.00 -8.61
N LEU A 124 -21.65 8.56 -7.89
CA LEU A 124 -22.13 9.24 -6.71
C LEU A 124 -21.07 9.26 -5.59
N PRO A 125 -21.10 10.26 -4.69
CA PRO A 125 -20.22 10.32 -3.52
C PRO A 125 -20.29 9.04 -2.68
N CYS A 126 -19.26 8.83 -1.86
CA CYS A 126 -19.28 7.71 -0.91
C CYS A 126 -20.48 7.89 0.04
N PRO A 127 -21.32 6.85 0.24
CA PRO A 127 -22.47 6.92 1.13
C PRO A 127 -22.08 6.86 2.61
N TYR A 128 -20.80 6.66 2.89
CA TYR A 128 -20.25 6.49 4.23
C TYR A 128 -19.32 7.63 4.61
N THR A 129 -19.21 7.84 5.92
CA THR A 129 -18.36 8.88 6.49
C THR A 129 -17.40 8.33 7.53
N LEU A 130 -16.23 8.94 7.64
CA LEU A 130 -15.30 8.73 8.73
C LEU A 130 -15.48 9.81 9.81
N SER A 131 -15.56 9.38 11.06
CA SER A 131 -15.55 10.30 12.20
C SER A 131 -14.16 10.90 12.43
N SER A 132 -14.10 12.10 13.02
CA SER A 132 -12.83 12.75 13.36
C SER A 132 -11.92 11.89 14.25
N ALA A 133 -12.51 11.04 15.11
CA ALA A 133 -11.75 10.11 15.94
C ALA A 133 -11.04 9.03 15.09
N GLN A 134 -11.73 8.43 14.12
CA GLN A 134 -11.14 7.45 13.21
C GLN A 134 -10.01 8.06 12.38
N ILE A 135 -10.20 9.29 11.90
CA ILE A 135 -9.15 10.05 11.20
C ILE A 135 -7.96 10.31 12.12
N GLY A 136 -8.22 10.69 13.38
CA GLY A 136 -7.20 10.89 14.40
C GLY A 136 -6.34 9.65 14.63
N THR A 137 -6.96 8.47 14.77
CA THR A 137 -6.26 7.20 14.93
C THR A 137 -5.37 6.90 13.72
N MET A 138 -5.87 7.10 12.49
CA MET A 138 -5.07 6.89 11.27
C MET A 138 -3.89 7.88 11.18
N LYS A 139 -4.08 9.15 11.58
CA LYS A 139 -2.99 10.13 11.65
C LYS A 139 -1.91 9.72 12.63
N ILE A 140 -2.26 9.14 13.78
CA ILE A 140 -1.30 8.65 14.77
C ILE A 140 -0.52 7.47 14.18
N ALA A 141 -1.20 6.48 13.61
CA ALA A 141 -0.57 5.32 13.01
C ALA A 141 0.33 5.70 11.81
N ALA A 142 -0.09 6.63 10.94
CA ALA A 142 0.71 7.11 9.82
C ALA A 142 1.97 7.87 10.26
N LYS A 143 1.88 8.65 11.34
CA LYS A 143 3.07 9.29 11.94
C LYS A 143 4.01 8.27 12.58
N GLN A 144 3.47 7.21 13.17
CA GLN A 144 4.30 6.15 13.72
C GLN A 144 5.00 5.37 12.61
N ALA A 145 4.27 4.96 11.56
CA ALA A 145 4.83 4.30 10.40
C ALA A 145 5.95 5.13 9.76
N LEU A 146 5.79 6.45 9.67
CA LEU A 146 6.84 7.34 9.14
C LEU A 146 8.16 7.22 9.92
N LYS A 147 8.10 7.02 11.24
CA LYS A 147 9.29 6.82 12.09
C LYS A 147 9.95 5.46 11.89
N THR A 148 9.27 4.50 11.26
CA THR A 148 9.81 3.16 10.97
C THR A 148 10.32 3.03 9.54
N ALA A 149 10.28 4.09 8.73
CA ALA A 149 10.80 4.07 7.36
C ALA A 149 12.30 3.74 7.36
N LYS A 150 12.70 2.76 6.55
CA LYS A 150 14.09 2.29 6.39
C LYS A 150 14.72 2.80 5.09
N THR A 151 13.90 3.24 4.14
CA THR A 151 14.30 3.71 2.81
C THR A 151 13.70 5.08 2.48
N ALA A 152 14.33 5.81 1.56
CA ALA A 152 13.80 7.09 1.07
C ALA A 152 12.45 6.94 0.35
N GLY A 153 12.22 5.79 -0.31
CA GLY A 153 10.93 5.46 -0.91
C GLY A 153 9.82 5.38 0.13
N GLU A 154 10.05 4.63 1.22
CA GLU A 154 9.09 4.52 2.33
C GLU A 154 8.79 5.88 2.96
N GLU A 155 9.84 6.67 3.24
CA GLU A 155 9.70 8.01 3.82
C GLU A 155 8.86 8.92 2.91
N LYS A 156 9.10 8.89 1.59
CA LYS A 156 8.34 9.67 0.60
C LYS A 156 6.86 9.28 0.60
N MET A 157 6.54 7.98 0.54
CA MET A 157 5.14 7.50 0.52
C MET A 157 4.42 7.80 1.84
N LEU A 158 5.07 7.55 2.98
CA LEU A 158 4.46 7.81 4.29
C LEU A 158 4.29 9.30 4.57
N THR A 159 5.21 10.15 4.09
CA THR A 159 5.04 11.61 4.12
C THR A 159 3.81 12.01 3.32
N ARG A 160 3.66 11.48 2.10
CA ARG A 160 2.50 11.74 1.25
C ARG A 160 1.19 11.34 1.93
N ILE A 161 1.13 10.18 2.57
CA ILE A 161 -0.05 9.75 3.33
C ILE A 161 -0.37 10.72 4.46
N ASN A 162 0.63 11.16 5.23
CA ASN A 162 0.45 12.13 6.30
C ASN A 162 -0.10 13.48 5.78
N GLU A 163 0.42 13.97 4.65
CA GLU A 163 -0.09 15.19 4.00
C GLU A 163 -1.57 15.06 3.62
N ARG A 164 -1.95 13.93 3.01
CA ARG A 164 -3.34 13.69 2.59
C ARG A 164 -4.28 13.59 3.79
N LEU A 165 -3.89 12.81 4.81
CA LEU A 165 -4.66 12.72 6.05
C LEU A 165 -4.80 14.08 6.74
N ALA A 166 -3.79 14.95 6.68
CA ALA A 166 -3.80 16.24 7.38
C ALA A 166 -4.99 17.11 6.98
N VAL A 167 -5.34 17.12 5.69
CA VAL A 167 -6.39 17.96 5.10
C VAL A 167 -7.69 17.22 4.80
N MET A 168 -7.76 15.93 5.14
CA MET A 168 -8.89 15.08 4.81
C MET A 168 -10.18 15.48 5.56
N ASP A 169 -11.29 15.45 4.84
CA ASP A 169 -12.64 15.52 5.40
C ASP A 169 -13.34 14.16 5.27
N GLY A 170 -13.66 13.55 6.41
CA GLY A 170 -14.31 12.24 6.46
C GLY A 170 -15.74 12.24 5.95
N ALA A 171 -16.38 13.40 5.75
CA ALA A 171 -17.72 13.52 5.18
C ALA A 171 -17.73 13.71 3.65
N ALA A 172 -16.59 14.06 3.05
CA ALA A 172 -16.45 14.40 1.64
C ALA A 172 -15.68 13.32 0.85
N LEU A 173 -15.99 12.06 1.13
CA LEU A 173 -15.35 10.92 0.47
C LEU A 173 -15.99 10.61 -0.89
N SER A 174 -15.19 10.08 -1.82
CA SER A 174 -15.66 9.61 -3.13
C SER A 174 -15.72 8.10 -3.22
N SER A 175 -16.53 7.59 -4.14
CA SER A 175 -16.69 6.15 -4.37
C SER A 175 -15.70 5.65 -5.41
N SER A 176 -15.08 4.50 -5.14
CA SER A 176 -14.24 3.79 -6.10
C SER A 176 -14.53 2.29 -6.05
N GLN A 177 -14.12 1.54 -7.06
CA GLN A 177 -14.29 0.07 -7.06
C GLN A 177 -13.75 -0.59 -5.78
N GLY A 178 -12.67 -0.06 -5.21
CA GLY A 178 -12.00 -0.61 -4.03
C GLY A 178 -12.50 -0.09 -2.67
N GLY A 179 -13.40 0.89 -2.63
CA GLY A 179 -13.84 1.51 -1.39
C GLY A 179 -14.07 3.00 -1.52
N CYS A 180 -14.29 3.65 -0.38
CA CYS A 180 -14.33 5.09 -0.30
C CYS A 180 -12.92 5.69 -0.25
N THR A 181 -12.72 6.79 -0.98
CA THR A 181 -11.42 7.43 -1.19
C THR A 181 -11.43 8.90 -0.86
N ASP A 182 -10.26 9.46 -0.60
CA ASP A 182 -10.06 10.90 -0.31
C ASP A 182 -9.95 11.79 -1.56
N VAL A 183 -9.94 11.21 -2.76
CA VAL A 183 -9.87 11.95 -4.04
C VAL A 183 -11.25 12.06 -4.67
N PRO A 184 -11.67 13.27 -5.11
CA PRO A 184 -12.89 13.48 -5.90
C PRO A 184 -13.01 12.55 -7.12
N ALA A 185 -14.22 12.03 -7.38
CA ALA A 185 -14.49 11.09 -8.47
C ALA A 185 -14.08 11.62 -9.87
N ASP A 186 -14.08 12.94 -10.08
CA ASP A 186 -13.69 13.62 -11.32
C ASP A 186 -12.16 13.69 -11.55
N ARG A 187 -11.35 13.56 -10.49
CA ARG A 187 -9.88 13.61 -10.55
C ARG A 187 -9.19 12.26 -10.69
N ALA A 188 -9.88 11.16 -10.38
CA ALA A 188 -9.31 9.82 -10.47
C ALA A 188 -8.81 9.46 -11.89
N ALA A 189 -9.30 10.17 -12.92
CA ALA A 189 -8.88 9.98 -14.31
C ALA A 189 -7.65 10.80 -14.73
N SER A 190 -7.20 11.84 -13.99
CA SER A 190 -6.32 12.87 -14.56
C SER A 190 -4.94 13.09 -13.93
N GLN A 191 -4.58 12.48 -12.80
CA GLN A 191 -3.22 12.62 -12.26
C GLN A 191 -2.66 11.30 -11.73
N SER A 192 -2.05 10.53 -12.62
CA SER A 192 -1.04 9.57 -12.18
C SER A 192 0.22 10.36 -11.80
N SER A 193 0.60 10.40 -10.53
CA SER A 193 1.89 10.99 -10.17
C SER A 193 2.98 10.12 -10.80
N ARG A 194 3.66 10.61 -11.85
CA ARG A 194 4.77 9.86 -12.47
C ARG A 194 5.94 9.70 -11.48
N ASP A 195 6.06 10.62 -10.53
CA ASP A 195 7.17 10.71 -9.57
C ASP A 195 7.12 9.67 -8.45
N LEU A 196 6.00 8.96 -8.28
CA LEU A 196 5.89 7.83 -7.35
C LEU A 196 5.92 6.47 -8.07
N LYS A 197 6.04 6.44 -9.40
CA LYS A 197 6.03 5.22 -10.24
C LYS A 197 7.41 4.61 -10.48
N LEU A 198 8.40 4.83 -9.61
CA LEU A 198 9.73 4.22 -9.77
C LEU A 198 10.17 3.58 -8.46
N TRP A 199 9.58 2.43 -8.14
CA TRP A 199 9.89 1.66 -6.91
C TRP A 199 10.92 0.55 -7.13
N VAL A 200 10.70 -0.30 -8.13
CA VAL A 200 11.67 -1.31 -8.55
C VAL A 200 12.47 -0.73 -9.73
N THR A 201 13.55 -0.02 -9.42
CA THR A 201 14.56 0.36 -10.41
C THR A 201 15.84 -0.39 -10.09
N ASP A 202 16.36 -1.11 -11.07
CA ASP A 202 17.65 -1.81 -11.01
C ASP A 202 18.83 -0.85 -10.76
#